data_AF-A0AAU6JG03-F1
#
_entry.id   AF-A0AAU6JG03-F1
#
_cell.length_a   1.000
_cell.length_b   1.000
_cell.length_c   1.000
_cell.angle_alpha   90.00
_cell.angle_beta   90.00
_cell.angle_gamma   90.00
#
_symmetry.space_group_name_H-M   'P 1'
#
loop_
_entity.id
_entity.type
_entity.pdbx_description
1 polymer ?
#
loop_
_entity_poly.entity_id
_entity_poly.type
_entity_poly.pdbx_seq_one_letter_code
_entity_poly.pdbx_strand_id
1 'polypeptide(L)'
;MSYRTALADVLTRAVAPCAQVTSTEGRFPRGAVTAFGATGLLGLTVSTEFGGAGLGLPEAAEVVARTERVCPATAAVLRSHYTAVAVIEPYGSPWVRAEIAAGRHLASLALMEDVEDDAAEQDPAAHLLVPRRTAVRSGGVVALRARKRRVVAAGEADSYVWSSRPLGAPDGLSLWGVPAHAPDLFVPARPDASGPPGSATSTVFADPVLVPADARLGPDGGGRDIVLRTVLPWLLGLRDAAGTQVHHLAAVGAGPSDSLVPSGTWVS
;
A
#
# COMPACT_ATOMS: atom_id res chain seq x y z
N MET A 1 -8.85 -6.39 -23.94
CA MET A 1 -9.53 -7.08 -22.83
C MET A 1 -9.91 -6.04 -21.79
N SER A 2 -11.13 -6.08 -21.22
CA SER A 2 -11.49 -5.12 -20.16
C SER A 2 -10.71 -5.42 -18.88
N TYR A 3 -10.43 -4.41 -18.04
CA TYR A 3 -9.76 -4.65 -16.76
C TYR A 3 -10.60 -5.55 -15.83
N ARG A 4 -11.94 -5.53 -15.94
CA ARG A 4 -12.81 -6.41 -15.15
C ARG A 4 -12.70 -7.88 -15.53
N THR A 5 -12.52 -8.15 -16.83
CA THR A 5 -12.24 -9.50 -17.34
C THR A 5 -10.88 -9.97 -16.87
N ALA A 6 -9.85 -9.12 -16.95
CA ALA A 6 -8.52 -9.38 -16.41
C ALA A 6 -8.58 -9.71 -14.91
N LEU A 7 -9.28 -8.88 -14.15
CA LEU A 7 -9.45 -9.05 -12.71
C LEU A 7 -10.15 -10.36 -12.37
N ALA A 8 -11.24 -10.71 -13.06
CA ALA A 8 -11.93 -11.97 -12.85
C ALA A 8 -10.99 -13.17 -13.07
N ASP A 9 -10.18 -13.12 -14.14
CA ASP A 9 -9.21 -14.17 -14.46
C ASP A 9 -8.14 -14.32 -13.38
N VAL A 10 -7.51 -13.21 -12.98
CA VAL A 10 -6.46 -13.19 -11.94
C VAL A 10 -7.00 -13.69 -10.61
N LEU A 11 -8.20 -13.27 -10.21
CA LEU A 11 -8.82 -13.71 -8.96
C LEU A 11 -9.02 -15.23 -8.93
N THR A 12 -9.52 -15.81 -10.02
CA THR A 12 -9.78 -17.26 -10.09
C THR A 12 -8.49 -18.07 -10.24
N ARG A 13 -7.55 -17.65 -11.09
CA ARG A 13 -6.39 -18.47 -11.48
C ARG A 13 -5.17 -18.28 -10.59
N ALA A 14 -5.02 -17.10 -9.97
CA ALA A 14 -3.80 -16.75 -9.23
C ALA A 14 -4.07 -16.43 -7.76
N VAL A 15 -5.13 -15.66 -7.44
CA VAL A 15 -5.39 -15.23 -6.06
C VAL A 15 -6.06 -16.32 -5.22
N ALA A 16 -7.17 -16.89 -5.70
CA ALA A 16 -7.92 -17.91 -4.95
C ALA A 16 -7.07 -19.15 -4.59
N PRO A 17 -6.23 -19.70 -5.48
CA PRO A 17 -5.43 -20.89 -5.17
C PRO A 17 -4.39 -20.67 -4.06
N CYS A 18 -3.82 -19.47 -3.92
CA CYS A 18 -2.81 -19.19 -2.91
C CYS A 18 -3.36 -18.51 -1.65
N ALA A 19 -4.64 -18.15 -1.62
CA ALA A 19 -5.26 -17.37 -0.53
C ALA A 19 -5.12 -18.06 0.84
N GLN A 20 -5.36 -19.37 0.89
CA GLN A 20 -5.27 -20.13 2.14
C GLN A 20 -3.83 -20.22 2.66
N VAL A 21 -2.87 -20.55 1.79
CA VAL A 21 -1.44 -20.60 2.17
C VAL A 21 -0.97 -19.23 2.64
N THR A 22 -1.39 -18.16 1.96
CA THR A 22 -1.07 -16.78 2.34
C THR A 22 -1.58 -16.46 3.76
N SER A 23 -2.81 -16.87 4.08
CA SER A 23 -3.43 -16.58 5.38
C SER A 23 -2.86 -17.45 6.52
N THR A 24 -2.61 -18.75 6.28
CA THR A 24 -2.18 -19.69 7.33
C THR A 24 -0.67 -19.69 7.56
N GLU A 25 0.13 -19.59 6.49
CA GLU A 25 1.59 -19.65 6.58
C GLU A 25 2.25 -18.27 6.56
N GLY A 26 1.47 -17.21 6.29
CA GLY A 26 2.01 -15.85 6.20
C GLY A 26 2.95 -15.65 5.00
N ARG A 27 2.87 -16.50 3.98
CA ARG A 27 3.71 -16.45 2.78
C ARG A 27 3.27 -15.31 1.85
N PHE A 28 4.22 -14.52 1.35
CA PHE A 28 3.92 -13.44 0.42
C PHE A 28 3.30 -13.96 -0.91
N PRO A 29 2.19 -13.38 -1.41
CA PRO A 29 1.46 -13.88 -2.57
C PRO A 29 2.11 -13.45 -3.91
N ARG A 30 3.40 -13.77 -4.09
CA ARG A 30 4.19 -13.36 -5.26
C ARG A 30 3.59 -13.78 -6.60
N GLY A 31 3.00 -14.99 -6.66
CA GLY A 31 2.31 -15.48 -7.85
C GLY A 31 1.09 -14.62 -8.23
N ALA A 32 0.31 -14.19 -7.25
CA ALA A 32 -0.81 -13.27 -7.47
C ALA A 32 -0.33 -11.91 -7.98
N VAL A 33 0.67 -11.30 -7.32
CA VAL A 33 1.24 -10.01 -7.74
C VAL A 33 1.77 -10.07 -9.17
N THR A 34 2.48 -11.16 -9.52
CA THR A 34 2.98 -11.39 -10.89
C THR A 34 1.84 -11.47 -11.90
N ALA A 35 0.72 -12.12 -11.56
CA ALA A 35 -0.45 -12.19 -12.42
C ALA A 35 -1.16 -10.84 -12.58
N PHE A 36 -1.23 -10.01 -11.53
CA PHE A 36 -1.69 -8.62 -11.65
C PHE A 36 -0.80 -7.81 -12.60
N GLY A 37 0.53 -8.01 -12.55
CA GLY A 37 1.46 -7.39 -13.48
C GLY A 37 1.24 -7.82 -14.93
N ALA A 38 1.20 -9.13 -15.17
CA ALA A 38 1.05 -9.72 -16.50
C ALA A 38 -0.29 -9.36 -17.20
N THR A 39 -1.31 -8.96 -16.42
CA THR A 39 -2.62 -8.56 -16.95
C THR A 39 -2.81 -7.04 -17.03
N GLY A 40 -1.77 -6.27 -16.73
CA GLY A 40 -1.78 -4.80 -16.78
C GLY A 40 -2.50 -4.13 -15.60
N LEU A 41 -2.88 -4.91 -14.58
CA LEU A 41 -3.59 -4.38 -13.41
C LEU A 41 -2.64 -3.66 -12.44
N LEU A 42 -1.35 -4.00 -12.36
CA LEU A 42 -0.41 -3.14 -11.61
C LEU A 42 -0.29 -1.74 -12.25
N GLY A 43 -0.30 -1.69 -13.58
CA GLY A 43 -0.29 -0.45 -14.38
C GLY A 43 -1.64 0.25 -14.54
N LEU A 44 -2.68 -0.13 -13.79
CA LEU A 44 -4.06 0.32 -14.02
C LEU A 44 -4.21 1.85 -14.01
N THR A 45 -3.51 2.51 -13.10
CA THR A 45 -3.64 3.95 -12.85
C THR A 45 -2.48 4.77 -13.42
N VAL A 46 -1.54 4.12 -14.11
CA VAL A 46 -0.49 4.81 -14.87
C VAL A 46 -1.09 5.32 -16.17
N SER A 47 -0.70 6.51 -16.61
CA SER A 47 -1.20 7.10 -17.86
C SER A 47 -0.86 6.24 -19.08
N THR A 48 -1.68 6.38 -20.13
CA THR A 48 -1.51 5.68 -21.40
C THR A 48 -0.22 6.07 -22.12
N GLU A 49 0.33 7.25 -21.84
CA GLU A 49 1.64 7.71 -22.35
C GLU A 49 2.78 6.76 -21.97
N PHE A 50 2.74 6.19 -20.77
CA PHE A 50 3.73 5.21 -20.29
C PHE A 50 3.29 3.76 -20.50
N GLY A 51 2.17 3.52 -21.19
CA GLY A 51 1.63 2.19 -21.47
C GLY A 51 0.69 1.63 -20.40
N GLY A 52 0.26 2.45 -19.43
CA GLY A 52 -0.75 2.06 -18.45
C GLY A 52 -2.18 2.16 -18.99
N ALA A 53 -3.17 1.86 -18.13
CA ALA A 53 -4.58 1.91 -18.54
C ALA A 53 -5.23 3.31 -18.38
N GLY A 54 -4.56 4.24 -17.69
CA GLY A 54 -5.04 5.62 -17.50
C GLY A 54 -6.32 5.73 -16.67
N LEU A 55 -6.64 4.72 -15.85
CA LEU A 55 -7.84 4.71 -15.02
C LEU A 55 -7.59 5.37 -13.66
N GLY A 56 -8.65 5.57 -12.88
CA GLY A 56 -8.60 6.34 -11.64
C GLY A 56 -8.72 5.51 -10.37
N LEU A 57 -8.82 6.24 -9.26
CA LEU A 57 -9.14 5.70 -7.94
C LEU A 57 -10.41 4.81 -7.93
N PRO A 58 -11.51 5.11 -8.65
CA PRO A 58 -12.69 4.25 -8.67
C PRO A 58 -12.42 2.82 -9.20
N GLU A 59 -11.66 2.70 -10.28
CA GLU A 59 -11.32 1.38 -10.85
C GLU A 59 -10.33 0.63 -9.96
N ALA A 60 -9.35 1.33 -9.39
CA ALA A 60 -8.44 0.76 -8.40
C ALA A 60 -9.19 0.26 -7.15
N ALA A 61 -10.20 1.02 -6.70
CA ALA A 61 -11.06 0.64 -5.58
C ALA A 61 -11.86 -0.63 -5.87
N GLU A 62 -12.39 -0.80 -7.09
CA GLU A 62 -13.06 -2.04 -7.50
C GLU A 62 -12.08 -3.24 -7.47
N VAL A 63 -10.86 -3.05 -8.00
CA VAL A 63 -9.82 -4.09 -8.00
C VAL A 63 -9.47 -4.51 -6.57
N VAL A 64 -9.22 -3.54 -5.68
CA VAL A 64 -8.89 -3.82 -4.28
C VAL A 64 -10.05 -4.50 -3.56
N ALA A 65 -11.28 -3.99 -3.68
CA ALA A 65 -12.46 -4.53 -3.01
C ALA A 65 -12.76 -5.98 -3.41
N ARG A 66 -12.66 -6.30 -4.70
CA ARG A 66 -12.88 -7.68 -5.19
C ARG A 66 -11.74 -8.62 -4.77
N THR A 67 -10.52 -8.11 -4.68
CA THR A 67 -9.36 -8.89 -4.22
C THR A 67 -9.43 -9.17 -2.71
N GLU A 68 -9.89 -8.20 -1.92
CA GLU A 68 -10.00 -8.32 -0.45
C GLU A 68 -10.86 -9.52 -0.06
N ARG A 69 -11.97 -9.73 -0.78
CA ARG A 69 -12.90 -10.87 -0.58
C ARG A 69 -12.26 -12.24 -0.79
N VAL A 70 -11.16 -12.31 -1.55
CA VAL A 70 -10.47 -13.56 -1.87
C VAL A 70 -9.21 -13.70 -1.04
N CYS A 71 -8.40 -12.65 -0.95
CA CYS A 71 -7.15 -12.63 -0.21
C CYS A 71 -6.86 -11.21 0.34
N PRO A 72 -7.17 -10.94 1.63
CA PRO A 72 -6.90 -9.66 2.28
C PRO A 72 -5.45 -9.20 2.20
N ALA A 73 -4.50 -10.13 2.24
CA ALA A 73 -3.07 -9.83 2.12
C ALA A 73 -2.71 -9.26 0.74
N THR A 74 -3.22 -9.87 -0.33
CA THR A 74 -3.01 -9.39 -1.70
C THR A 74 -3.65 -8.02 -1.90
N ALA A 75 -4.85 -7.81 -1.35
CA ALA A 75 -5.53 -6.53 -1.41
C ALA A 75 -4.78 -5.42 -0.63
N ALA A 76 -4.18 -5.74 0.52
CA ALA A 76 -3.31 -4.81 1.24
C ALA A 76 -2.09 -4.39 0.41
N VAL A 77 -1.47 -5.34 -0.31
CA VAL A 77 -0.35 -5.06 -1.24
C VAL A 77 -0.81 -4.11 -2.36
N LEU A 78 -1.93 -4.41 -3.03
CA LEU A 78 -2.47 -3.58 -4.10
C LEU A 78 -2.86 -2.17 -3.60
N ARG A 79 -3.42 -2.06 -2.39
CA ARG A 79 -3.76 -0.78 -1.79
C ARG A 79 -2.53 0.09 -1.59
N SER A 80 -1.46 -0.47 -1.02
CA SER A 80 -0.19 0.25 -0.86
C SER A 80 0.39 0.64 -2.22
N HIS A 81 0.35 -0.29 -3.18
CA HIS A 81 0.82 -0.07 -4.54
C HIS A 81 0.11 1.09 -5.24
N TYR A 82 -1.21 1.04 -5.40
CA TYR A 82 -1.94 2.10 -6.08
C TYR A 82 -1.80 3.46 -5.40
N THR A 83 -1.71 3.48 -4.07
CA THR A 83 -1.47 4.75 -3.35
C THR A 83 -0.06 5.29 -3.62
N ALA A 84 0.95 4.41 -3.71
CA ALA A 84 2.31 4.81 -4.11
C ALA A 84 2.34 5.29 -5.57
N VAL A 85 1.67 4.58 -6.48
CA VAL A 85 1.55 4.96 -7.91
C VAL A 85 0.91 6.34 -8.05
N ALA A 86 -0.10 6.68 -7.24
CA ALA A 86 -0.73 8.00 -7.27
C ALA A 86 0.25 9.16 -6.99
N VAL A 87 1.33 8.90 -6.24
CA VAL A 87 2.43 9.87 -6.03
C VAL A 87 3.46 9.80 -7.16
N ILE A 88 3.79 8.59 -7.62
CA ILE A 88 4.81 8.36 -8.67
C ILE A 88 4.33 8.86 -10.03
N GLU A 89 3.05 8.79 -10.34
CA GLU A 89 2.52 9.19 -11.65
C GLU A 89 2.83 10.66 -12.02
N PRO A 90 2.58 11.65 -11.14
CA PRO A 90 2.93 13.04 -11.42
C PRO A 90 4.41 13.39 -11.18
N TYR A 91 5.13 12.68 -10.31
CA TYR A 91 6.45 13.13 -9.83
C TYR A 91 7.61 12.16 -10.08
N GLY A 92 7.32 10.91 -10.45
CA GLY A 92 8.30 9.86 -10.67
C GLY A 92 8.99 9.96 -12.02
N SER A 93 10.12 9.27 -12.16
CA SER A 93 10.83 9.24 -13.42
C SER A 93 10.00 8.54 -14.52
N PRO A 94 10.16 8.92 -15.81
CA PRO A 94 9.56 8.19 -16.92
C PRO A 94 9.82 6.69 -16.89
N TRP A 95 11.03 6.28 -16.48
CA TRP A 95 11.41 4.87 -16.40
C TRP A 95 10.59 4.10 -15.37
N VAL A 96 10.44 4.62 -14.14
CA VAL A 96 9.64 3.94 -13.11
C VAL A 96 8.18 3.81 -13.54
N ARG A 97 7.60 4.85 -14.14
CA ARG A 97 6.22 4.81 -14.64
C ARG A 97 6.03 3.75 -15.73
N ALA A 98 6.98 3.63 -16.66
CA ALA A 98 6.96 2.60 -17.68
C ALA A 98 7.11 1.17 -17.11
N GLU A 99 7.96 0.96 -16.10
CA GLU A 99 8.10 -0.35 -15.46
C GLU A 99 6.85 -0.75 -14.66
N ILE A 100 6.19 0.20 -14.00
CA ILE A 100 4.90 -0.03 -13.32
C ILE A 100 3.82 -0.37 -14.35
N ALA A 101 3.71 0.42 -15.42
CA ALA A 101 2.77 0.19 -16.51
C ALA A 101 2.93 -1.20 -17.13
N ALA A 102 4.17 -1.63 -17.32
CA ALA A 102 4.49 -2.95 -17.85
C ALA A 102 4.35 -4.10 -16.84
N GLY A 103 3.91 -3.80 -15.61
CA GLY A 103 3.66 -4.79 -14.57
C GLY A 103 4.91 -5.42 -13.97
N ARG A 104 6.07 -4.75 -14.11
CA ARG A 104 7.38 -5.23 -13.63
C ARG A 104 7.89 -4.53 -12.38
N HIS A 105 7.16 -3.53 -11.87
CA HIS A 105 7.57 -2.74 -10.72
C HIS A 105 6.45 -2.60 -9.69
N LEU A 106 6.62 -3.22 -8.52
CA LEU A 106 5.77 -3.08 -7.35
C LEU A 106 6.28 -1.93 -6.47
N ALA A 107 5.58 -0.80 -6.47
CA ALA A 107 5.81 0.28 -5.51
C ALA A 107 5.04 0.05 -4.20
N SER A 108 5.53 0.62 -3.09
CA SER A 108 4.84 0.64 -1.78
C SER A 108 5.08 1.95 -1.01
N LEU A 109 4.34 2.19 0.08
CA LEU A 109 4.48 3.37 0.94
C LEU A 109 5.36 3.10 2.16
N ALA A 110 6.32 4.00 2.43
CA ALA A 110 7.17 4.00 3.61
C ALA A 110 7.16 5.38 4.30
N LEU A 111 6.00 5.73 4.88
CA LEU A 111 5.73 7.08 5.38
C LEU A 111 5.73 7.19 6.92
N MET A 112 5.25 6.17 7.62
CA MET A 112 5.05 6.18 9.08
C MET A 112 6.35 5.92 9.84
N GLU A 113 6.62 6.71 10.87
CA GLU A 113 7.73 6.56 11.84
C GLU A 113 7.16 6.43 13.27
N ASP A 114 7.98 6.00 14.23
CA ASP A 114 7.59 5.96 15.64
C ASP A 114 7.27 7.35 16.20
N VAL A 115 6.33 7.39 17.14
CA VAL A 115 6.16 8.51 18.06
C VAL A 115 6.56 8.03 19.44
N GLU A 116 7.46 8.76 20.09
CA GLU A 116 7.83 8.54 21.50
C GLU A 116 6.80 9.19 22.47
N ASP A 117 5.69 9.72 21.94
CA ASP A 117 4.75 10.61 22.64
C ASP A 117 3.31 10.11 22.44
N ASP A 118 2.65 9.72 23.54
CA ASP A 118 1.32 9.08 23.60
C ASP A 118 0.20 9.93 22.98
N ALA A 119 0.39 11.24 22.83
CA ALA A 119 -0.62 12.17 22.32
C ALA A 119 -0.95 11.99 20.82
N ALA A 120 -0.06 11.34 20.05
CA ALA A 120 -0.24 11.20 18.59
C ALA A 120 -0.93 9.89 18.17
N GLU A 121 -1.07 8.90 19.06
CA GLU A 121 -1.76 7.64 18.74
C GLU A 121 -3.26 7.82 18.41
N GLN A 122 -3.82 8.99 18.72
CA GLN A 122 -5.23 9.30 18.49
C GLN A 122 -5.55 9.75 17.05
N ASP A 123 -4.54 10.08 16.22
CA ASP A 123 -4.73 10.45 14.81
C ASP A 123 -3.74 9.71 13.87
N PRO A 124 -4.18 8.61 13.22
CA PRO A 124 -3.36 7.85 12.29
C PRO A 124 -2.80 8.68 11.12
N ALA A 125 -3.48 9.76 10.73
CA ALA A 125 -3.04 10.65 9.66
C ALA A 125 -1.92 11.59 10.13
N ALA A 126 -1.89 11.97 11.40
CA ALA A 126 -0.84 12.82 11.97
C ALA A 126 0.55 12.18 11.83
N HIS A 127 0.66 10.85 11.96
CA HIS A 127 1.92 10.11 11.79
C HIS A 127 2.49 10.18 10.36
N LEU A 128 1.65 10.43 9.35
CA LEU A 128 2.09 10.54 7.95
C LEU A 128 2.64 11.93 7.63
N LEU A 129 2.33 12.93 8.46
CA LEU A 129 2.56 14.35 8.17
C LEU A 129 3.81 14.94 8.85
N VAL A 130 4.44 14.19 9.76
CA VAL A 130 5.57 14.69 10.57
C VAL A 130 6.71 13.66 10.60
N PRO A 131 7.54 13.59 9.55
CA PRO A 131 8.76 12.79 9.61
C PRO A 131 9.72 13.40 10.62
N ARG A 132 10.32 12.55 11.46
CA ARG A 132 11.24 12.99 12.52
C ARG A 132 12.68 12.93 12.03
N ARG A 133 12.99 11.98 11.15
CA ARG A 133 14.37 11.66 10.78
C ARG A 133 14.87 12.46 9.58
N THR A 134 16.19 12.64 9.55
CA THR A 134 16.88 13.64 8.74
C THR A 134 17.19 13.14 7.34
N ALA A 135 17.19 14.09 6.40
CA ALA A 135 17.79 13.93 5.09
C ALA A 135 18.97 14.90 5.01
N VAL A 136 20.13 14.41 4.57
CA VAL A 136 21.34 15.23 4.43
C VAL A 136 21.81 15.18 2.99
N ARG A 137 21.97 16.34 2.36
CA ARG A 137 22.44 16.44 0.97
C ARG A 137 23.95 16.65 0.94
N SER A 138 24.62 15.89 0.09
CA SER A 138 26.01 16.13 -0.31
C SER A 138 26.12 16.06 -1.84
N GLY A 139 26.28 17.22 -2.48
CA GLY A 139 26.29 17.33 -3.93
C GLY A 139 24.99 16.85 -4.58
N GLY A 140 25.10 15.84 -5.45
CA GLY A 140 23.98 15.20 -6.15
C GLY A 140 23.30 14.06 -5.39
N VAL A 141 23.73 13.75 -4.17
CA VAL A 141 23.26 12.61 -3.38
C VAL A 141 22.59 13.09 -2.10
N VAL A 142 21.55 12.37 -1.68
CA VAL A 142 20.82 12.58 -0.44
C VAL A 142 20.90 11.31 0.39
N ALA A 143 21.36 11.47 1.63
CA ALA A 143 21.40 10.41 2.63
C ALA A 143 20.11 10.47 3.47
N LEU A 144 19.32 9.40 3.43
CA LEU A 144 18.08 9.26 4.18
C LEU A 144 18.29 8.26 5.32
N ARG A 145 18.02 8.70 6.56
CA ARG A 145 17.97 7.81 7.72
C ARG A 145 16.55 7.76 8.21
N ALA A 146 15.95 6.58 8.36
CA ALA A 146 14.73 6.43 9.13
C ALA A 146 14.46 4.96 9.47
N ARG A 147 13.54 4.78 10.42
CA ARG A 147 12.84 3.52 10.67
C ARG A 147 11.39 3.71 10.25
N LYS A 148 11.02 3.17 9.09
CA LYS A 148 9.66 3.24 8.57
C LYS A 148 8.87 2.02 9.03
N ARG A 149 7.74 2.24 9.70
CA ARG A 149 6.91 1.16 10.25
C ARG A 149 5.69 0.89 9.39
N ARG A 150 5.12 -0.31 9.57
CA ARG A 150 3.90 -0.76 8.89
C ARG A 150 3.99 -0.66 7.36
N VAL A 151 5.19 -0.89 6.82
CA VAL A 151 5.43 -0.89 5.38
C VAL A 151 4.93 -2.21 4.83
N VAL A 152 3.88 -2.17 4.01
CA VAL A 152 3.36 -3.34 3.30
C VAL A 152 4.33 -3.73 2.19
N ALA A 153 4.45 -5.02 1.86
CA ALA A 153 5.43 -5.52 0.90
C ALA A 153 6.87 -5.08 1.22
N ALA A 154 7.22 -4.99 2.51
CA ALA A 154 8.59 -4.72 2.94
C ALA A 154 9.50 -5.87 2.51
N GLY A 155 10.58 -5.57 1.78
CA GLY A 155 11.48 -6.55 1.18
C GLY A 155 10.94 -7.25 -0.08
N GLU A 156 9.68 -6.99 -0.44
CA GLU A 156 9.00 -7.61 -1.59
C GLU A 156 8.72 -6.61 -2.72
N ALA A 157 8.53 -5.33 -2.39
CA ALA A 157 8.41 -4.22 -3.33
C ALA A 157 9.75 -3.88 -4.00
N ASP A 158 9.71 -3.28 -5.18
CA ASP A 158 10.88 -2.81 -5.94
C ASP A 158 11.29 -1.39 -5.53
N SER A 159 10.34 -0.56 -5.07
CA SER A 159 10.64 0.76 -4.50
C SER A 159 9.61 1.22 -3.46
N TYR A 160 10.03 2.20 -2.67
CA TYR A 160 9.23 2.86 -1.65
C TYR A 160 9.05 4.35 -1.96
N VAL A 161 7.84 4.86 -1.77
CA VAL A 161 7.60 6.29 -1.55
C VAL A 161 7.92 6.58 -0.08
N TRP A 162 9.02 7.28 0.14
CA TRP A 162 9.63 7.49 1.45
C TRP A 162 9.51 8.96 1.88
N SER A 163 9.09 9.22 3.12
CA SER A 163 9.06 10.58 3.68
C SER A 163 10.34 10.93 4.46
N SER A 164 10.76 12.19 4.44
CA SER A 164 11.81 12.70 5.32
C SER A 164 11.51 14.15 5.72
N ARG A 165 12.26 14.66 6.69
CA ARG A 165 12.36 16.13 6.84
C ARG A 165 12.87 16.76 5.53
N PRO A 166 12.45 17.99 5.21
CA PRO A 166 12.96 18.71 4.05
C PRO A 166 14.46 18.96 4.16
N LEU A 167 15.11 19.18 3.02
CA LEU A 167 16.54 19.49 2.96
C LEU A 167 16.83 20.95 3.30
N GLY A 168 15.99 21.87 2.83
CA GLY A 168 16.17 23.31 2.98
C GLY A 168 14.89 24.10 3.27
N ALA A 169 13.71 23.51 3.07
CA ALA A 169 12.46 24.15 3.49
C ALA A 169 12.36 24.22 5.03
N PRO A 170 11.80 25.31 5.59
CA PRO A 170 11.73 25.50 7.05
C PRO A 170 10.79 24.51 7.74
N ASP A 171 9.75 24.05 7.02
CA ASP A 171 8.72 23.16 7.52
C ASP A 171 8.21 22.19 6.42
N GLY A 172 7.32 21.29 6.83
CA GLY A 172 6.73 20.27 5.96
C GLY A 172 7.53 18.97 5.91
N LEU A 173 7.39 18.26 4.80
CA LEU A 173 8.10 17.00 4.52
C LEU A 173 8.46 16.90 3.05
N SER A 174 9.47 16.10 2.75
CA SER A 174 9.84 15.75 1.37
C SER A 174 9.58 14.27 1.13
N LEU A 175 9.20 13.93 -0.10
CA LEU A 175 8.97 12.56 -0.55
C LEU A 175 10.07 12.13 -1.51
N TRP A 176 10.40 10.84 -1.50
CA TRP A 176 11.50 10.26 -2.29
C TRP A 176 11.08 8.92 -2.87
N GLY A 177 11.54 8.62 -4.08
CA GLY A 177 11.55 7.27 -4.62
C GLY A 177 12.81 6.55 -4.16
N VAL A 178 12.68 5.57 -3.27
CA VAL A 178 13.81 4.81 -2.71
C VAL A 178 13.77 3.38 -3.26
N PRO A 179 14.80 2.91 -4.00
CA PRO A 179 14.89 1.52 -4.43
C PRO A 179 14.94 0.57 -3.23
N ALA A 180 14.17 -0.51 -3.25
CA ALA A 180 14.07 -1.43 -2.12
C ALA A 180 15.31 -2.31 -1.91
N HIS A 181 16.18 -2.41 -2.92
CA HIS A 181 17.45 -3.13 -2.86
C HIS A 181 18.66 -2.20 -2.77
N ALA A 182 18.44 -0.93 -2.41
CA ALA A 182 19.53 0.01 -2.19
C ALA A 182 20.41 -0.47 -1.01
N PRO A 183 21.74 -0.26 -1.07
CA PRO A 183 22.62 -0.52 0.06
C PRO A 183 22.14 0.20 1.32
N ASP A 184 22.39 -0.42 2.48
CA ASP A 184 22.05 0.12 3.80
C ASP A 184 20.55 0.37 4.05
N LEU A 185 19.69 -0.21 3.21
CA LEU A 185 18.26 -0.39 3.45
C LEU A 185 17.99 -1.86 3.79
N PHE A 186 17.41 -2.12 4.95
CA PHE A 186 17.18 -3.49 5.43
C PHE A 186 15.78 -3.69 6.02
N VAL A 187 15.28 -4.92 5.88
CA VAL A 187 14.02 -5.40 6.43
C VAL A 187 14.33 -6.59 7.34
N PRO A 188 13.81 -6.62 8.58
CA PRO A 188 14.05 -7.74 9.48
C PRO A 188 13.42 -9.01 8.92
N ALA A 189 14.08 -10.15 9.15
CA ALA A 189 13.66 -11.45 8.62
C ALA A 189 12.26 -11.89 9.07
N ARG A 190 11.76 -11.36 10.20
CA ARG A 190 10.40 -11.58 10.67
C ARG A 190 9.57 -10.31 10.47
N PRO A 191 8.49 -10.36 9.67
CA PRO A 191 7.56 -9.25 9.53
C PRO A 191 6.92 -8.86 10.87
N ASP A 192 6.47 -7.60 10.96
CA ASP A 192 5.70 -7.13 12.11
C ASP A 192 4.30 -7.79 12.10
N ALA A 193 3.73 -8.09 13.26
CA ALA A 193 2.37 -8.65 13.37
C ALA A 193 1.25 -7.63 13.08
N SER A 194 1.56 -6.50 12.43
CA SER A 194 0.69 -5.33 12.30
C SER A 194 -0.10 -5.23 10.98
N GLY A 195 -0.24 -6.34 10.24
CA GLY A 195 -0.99 -6.41 8.98
C GLY A 195 -1.51 -7.82 8.68
N PRO A 196 -2.30 -8.01 7.61
CA PRO A 196 -2.78 -9.34 7.24
C PRO A 196 -1.62 -10.31 7.03
N PRO A 197 -1.68 -11.56 7.55
CA PRO A 197 -0.67 -12.58 7.27
C PRO A 197 -0.41 -12.70 5.77
N GLY A 198 0.86 -12.73 5.36
CA GLY A 198 1.25 -12.78 3.96
C GLY A 198 1.36 -11.44 3.25
N SER A 199 0.98 -10.32 3.88
CA SER A 199 1.18 -8.98 3.28
C SER A 199 2.63 -8.48 3.31
N ALA A 200 3.54 -9.22 3.97
CA ALA A 200 4.91 -8.80 4.28
C ALA A 200 4.95 -7.39 4.92
N THR A 201 3.99 -7.10 5.80
CA THR A 201 3.99 -5.84 6.55
C THR A 201 5.12 -5.88 7.58
N SER A 202 6.09 -4.97 7.48
CA SER A 202 7.23 -4.92 8.38
C SER A 202 7.75 -3.50 8.56
N THR A 203 8.81 -3.40 9.36
CA THR A 203 9.61 -2.20 9.50
C THR A 203 10.73 -2.20 8.45
N VAL A 204 10.91 -1.10 7.73
CA VAL A 204 12.06 -0.86 6.85
C VAL A 204 13.02 0.10 7.55
N PHE A 205 14.29 -0.27 7.63
CA PHE A 205 15.34 0.54 8.25
C PHE A 205 16.29 1.06 7.18
N ALA A 206 16.77 2.29 7.37
CA ALA A 206 17.82 2.89 6.56
C ALA A 206 18.81 3.65 7.44
N ASP A 207 20.12 3.38 7.29
CA ASP A 207 21.16 4.08 8.05
C ASP A 207 22.53 4.24 7.32
N PRO A 208 22.70 5.30 6.52
CA PRO A 208 21.69 5.93 5.69
C PRO A 208 21.56 5.20 4.35
N VAL A 209 20.34 5.15 3.78
CA VAL A 209 20.19 4.82 2.36
C VAL A 209 20.55 6.05 1.52
N LEU A 210 21.31 5.85 0.45
CA LEU A 210 21.72 6.92 -0.46
C LEU A 210 20.84 6.92 -1.71
N VAL A 211 20.27 8.08 -2.05
CA VAL A 211 19.49 8.29 -3.26
C VAL A 211 19.98 9.53 -4.03
N PRO A 212 19.83 9.58 -5.35
CA PRO A 212 20.16 10.79 -6.09
C PRO A 212 19.15 11.89 -5.75
N ALA A 213 19.56 13.15 -5.84
CA ALA A 213 18.73 14.30 -5.45
C ALA A 213 17.49 14.47 -6.35
N ASP A 214 17.53 13.93 -7.57
CA ASP A 214 16.41 13.89 -8.52
C ASP A 214 15.41 12.75 -8.24
N ALA A 215 15.70 11.85 -7.28
CA ALA A 215 14.72 10.88 -6.78
C ALA A 215 13.63 11.53 -5.92
N ARG A 216 13.69 12.85 -5.68
CA ARG A 216 12.67 13.58 -4.91
C ARG A 216 11.35 13.63 -5.68
N LEU A 217 10.27 13.23 -5.01
CA LEU A 217 8.91 13.23 -5.54
C LEU A 217 8.22 14.54 -5.12
N GLY A 218 8.21 15.50 -6.04
CA GLY A 218 7.66 16.84 -5.81
C GLY A 218 8.67 17.83 -5.20
N PRO A 219 8.20 19.01 -4.77
CA PRO A 219 9.07 20.05 -4.22
C PRO A 219 9.55 19.72 -2.79
N ASP A 220 10.69 20.28 -2.40
CA ASP A 220 11.19 20.18 -1.02
C ASP A 220 10.20 20.86 -0.05
N GLY A 221 9.80 20.17 1.02
CA GLY A 221 8.80 20.66 1.97
C GLY A 221 7.34 20.52 1.53
N GLY A 222 7.08 20.35 0.22
CA GLY A 222 5.71 20.25 -0.30
C GLY A 222 5.08 18.85 -0.22
N GLY A 223 5.78 17.86 0.31
CA GLY A 223 5.25 16.52 0.50
C GLY A 223 4.02 16.45 1.41
N ARG A 224 3.83 17.43 2.30
CA ARG A 224 2.64 17.51 3.16
C ARG A 224 1.37 17.72 2.32
N ASP A 225 1.44 18.57 1.29
CA ASP A 225 0.31 18.78 0.36
C ASP A 225 0.01 17.51 -0.43
N ILE A 226 1.06 16.82 -0.91
CA ILE A 226 0.94 15.55 -1.62
C ILE A 226 0.28 14.49 -0.71
N VAL A 227 0.68 14.40 0.55
CA VAL A 227 0.08 13.45 1.50
C VAL A 227 -1.41 13.76 1.71
N LEU A 228 -1.77 15.02 1.97
CA LEU A 228 -3.15 15.42 2.26
C LEU A 228 -4.08 15.30 1.05
N ARG A 229 -3.60 15.65 -0.15
CA ARG A 229 -4.43 15.74 -1.36
C ARG A 229 -4.38 14.51 -2.24
N THR A 230 -3.36 13.65 -2.06
CA THR A 230 -3.18 12.45 -2.88
C THR A 230 -3.14 11.20 -2.00
N VAL A 231 -2.16 11.07 -1.10
CA VAL A 231 -1.98 9.82 -0.34
C VAL A 231 -3.19 9.49 0.53
N LEU A 232 -3.70 10.44 1.32
CA LEU A 232 -4.84 10.20 2.21
C LEU A 232 -6.12 9.83 1.45
N PRO A 233 -6.58 10.59 0.42
CA PRO A 233 -7.75 10.21 -0.36
C PRO A 233 -7.65 8.81 -0.99
N TRP A 234 -6.48 8.45 -1.54
CA TRP A 234 -6.26 7.13 -2.12
C TRP A 234 -6.25 6.04 -1.05
N LEU A 235 -5.49 6.23 0.03
CA LEU A 235 -5.38 5.25 1.10
C LEU A 235 -6.73 4.97 1.77
N LEU A 236 -7.48 6.02 2.08
CA LEU A 236 -8.80 5.92 2.71
C LEU A 236 -9.83 5.36 1.73
N GLY A 237 -9.88 5.86 0.49
CA GLY A 237 -10.84 5.39 -0.51
C GLY A 237 -10.67 3.89 -0.83
N LEU A 238 -9.42 3.41 -0.95
CA LEU A 238 -9.13 2.00 -1.19
C LEU A 238 -9.40 1.13 0.05
N ARG A 239 -9.18 1.66 1.26
CA ARG A 239 -9.51 0.96 2.52
C ARG A 239 -11.02 0.82 2.68
N ASP A 240 -11.77 1.88 2.43
CA ASP A 240 -13.21 1.89 2.60
C ASP A 240 -13.87 0.96 1.57
N ALA A 241 -13.40 0.96 0.32
CA ALA A 241 -13.86 0.00 -0.69
C ALA A 241 -13.66 -1.47 -0.26
N ALA A 242 -12.56 -1.78 0.42
CA ALA A 242 -12.30 -3.09 1.00
C ALA A 242 -13.25 -3.41 2.18
N GLY A 243 -13.57 -2.43 3.03
CA GLY A 243 -14.39 -2.60 4.23
C GLY A 243 -15.91 -2.62 3.99
N THR A 244 -16.45 -1.76 3.11
CA THR A 244 -17.90 -1.62 2.88
C THR A 244 -18.56 -2.91 2.40
N GLN A 245 -17.81 -3.79 1.73
CA GLN A 245 -18.34 -5.04 1.20
C GLN A 245 -18.31 -6.23 2.18
N VAL A 246 -17.57 -6.12 3.30
CA VAL A 246 -17.57 -7.14 4.37
C VAL A 246 -18.82 -7.00 5.24
N HIS A 247 -19.22 -5.77 5.57
CA HIS A 247 -20.43 -5.49 6.35
C HIS A 247 -21.73 -5.89 5.62
N HIS A 248 -21.76 -5.77 4.29
CA HIS A 248 -22.92 -6.17 3.50
C HIS A 248 -23.15 -7.70 3.50
N LEU A 249 -22.11 -8.51 3.69
CA LEU A 249 -22.24 -9.97 3.79
C LEU A 249 -22.61 -10.42 5.21
N ALA A 250 -22.12 -9.74 6.25
CA ALA A 250 -22.55 -9.96 7.63
C ALA A 250 -24.06 -9.67 7.82
N ALA A 251 -24.59 -8.67 7.12
CA ALA A 251 -26.02 -8.35 7.13
C ALA A 251 -26.88 -9.35 6.34
N VAL A 252 -26.32 -10.04 5.34
CA VAL A 252 -27.05 -11.03 4.51
C VAL A 252 -26.97 -12.44 5.11
N GLY A 253 -26.00 -12.73 5.98
CA GLY A 253 -25.86 -14.01 6.68
C GLY A 253 -26.79 -14.19 7.89
N ALA A 254 -27.49 -13.15 8.34
CA ALA A 254 -28.48 -13.21 9.41
C ALA A 254 -29.89 -13.39 8.83
N GLY A 255 -30.19 -14.58 8.31
CA GLY A 255 -31.57 -15.00 8.05
C GLY A 255 -32.34 -15.19 9.36
N PRO A 256 -33.66 -14.95 9.39
CA PRO A 256 -34.43 -14.96 10.62
C PRO A 256 -34.46 -16.37 11.23
N SER A 257 -34.02 -16.48 12.47
CA SER A 257 -34.22 -17.68 13.28
C SER A 257 -35.72 -17.82 13.59
N ASP A 258 -36.41 -18.64 12.80
CA ASP A 258 -37.75 -19.12 13.13
C ASP A 258 -37.63 -20.21 14.19
N SER A 259 -37.95 -19.87 15.44
CA SER A 259 -38.34 -20.86 16.44
C SER A 259 -39.35 -20.24 17.40
N LEU A 260 -40.61 -20.24 16.94
CA LEU A 260 -41.79 -20.27 17.81
C LEU A 260 -41.72 -21.53 18.68
N VAL A 261 -41.66 -21.36 20.00
CA VAL A 261 -42.05 -22.40 20.96
C VAL A 261 -43.09 -21.80 21.89
N PRO A 262 -44.33 -22.33 21.92
CA PRO A 262 -45.37 -21.83 22.81
C PRO A 262 -45.13 -22.35 24.24
N SER A 263 -45.21 -21.43 25.20
CA SER A 263 -45.20 -21.72 26.63
C SER A 263 -46.45 -22.51 27.04
N GLY A 264 -46.28 -23.79 27.35
CA GLY A 264 -47.25 -24.63 28.02
C GLY A 264 -46.76 -24.97 29.43
N THR A 265 -47.48 -24.47 30.43
CA THR A 265 -47.47 -24.86 31.85
C THR A 265 -47.84 -26.33 32.05
N TRP A 266 -47.32 -26.99 33.10
CA TRP A 266 -47.99 -27.82 34.15
C TRP A 266 -46.88 -28.46 35.03
N VAL A 267 -46.64 -27.93 36.24
CA VAL A 267 -47.05 -28.47 37.56
C VAL A 267 -46.33 -29.75 38.01
N SER A 268 -45.50 -29.60 39.05
CA SER A 268 -45.69 -30.21 40.37
C SER A 268 -45.15 -29.25 41.43
#